data_AF-A0A9E3XSY1-F1
#
_entry.id   AF-A0A9E3XSY1-F1
#
_cell.length_a   1.000
_cell.length_b   1.000
_cell.length_c   1.000
_cell.angle_alpha   90.00
_cell.angle_beta   90.00
_cell.angle_gamma   90.00
#
_symmetry.space_group_name_H-M   'P 1'
#
loop_
_entity.id
_entity.type
_entity.pdbx_description
1 polymer ?
#
loop_
_entity_poly.entity_id
_entity_poly.type
_entity_poly.pdbx_seq_one_letter_code
_entity_poly.pdbx_strand_id
1 'polypeptide(L)'
;DGVIADFDVCEQMLRHFIKKVHHNRFAHPRVVVCVPSGVTNVEKRAVEEATLSAGARHAYLIEEPMAAAIGSGLPTGEPTGSMIVDIGGGTTEVAVVSLGGIVVAHSLRVGGDEMDEAIINYVKRDYKILIGHQTAEELKLEIGSAFAMGQEAKAEIRGRDLVTGLPKTLVLTSEEVREALKEPVDQIVDAVKLTLDKTPPELASDIMDRGIMLAGGGALLNGLDERLRFDTHMPVHVAESPLTCVAIGAGRSLEEYETIQRSQQTRRRAARTTY
;
A
#
# COMPACT_ATOMS: atom_id res chain seq x y z
N ASP A 1 -1.96 -9.65 -4.66
CA ASP A 1 -1.09 -9.34 -5.83
C ASP A 1 -1.15 -7.93 -6.43
N GLY A 2 -2.16 -7.09 -6.15
CA GLY A 2 -2.17 -5.69 -6.63
C GLY A 2 -2.57 -5.45 -8.09
N VAL A 3 -3.08 -6.48 -8.81
CA VAL A 3 -3.50 -6.38 -10.22
C VAL A 3 -4.88 -7.01 -10.44
N ILE A 4 -5.51 -6.74 -11.59
CA ILE A 4 -6.84 -7.28 -11.93
C ILE A 4 -6.72 -8.79 -12.23
N ALA A 5 -7.27 -9.62 -11.34
CA ALA A 5 -7.35 -11.06 -11.55
C ALA A 5 -8.54 -11.49 -12.43
N ASP A 6 -9.68 -10.80 -12.29
CA ASP A 6 -10.90 -11.03 -13.06
C ASP A 6 -11.45 -9.69 -13.55
N PHE A 7 -11.44 -9.49 -14.86
CA PHE A 7 -11.83 -8.22 -15.48
C PHE A 7 -13.32 -7.93 -15.31
N ASP A 8 -14.19 -8.92 -15.52
CA ASP A 8 -15.64 -8.72 -15.49
C ASP A 8 -16.12 -8.40 -14.08
N VAL A 9 -15.57 -9.09 -13.08
CA VAL A 9 -15.85 -8.82 -11.67
C VAL A 9 -15.32 -7.44 -11.27
N CYS A 10 -14.10 -7.09 -11.69
CA CYS A 10 -13.50 -5.78 -11.40
C CYS A 10 -14.32 -4.64 -12.00
N GLU A 11 -14.74 -4.74 -13.26
CA GLU A 11 -15.57 -3.74 -13.93
C GLU A 11 -16.90 -3.53 -13.17
N GLN A 12 -17.58 -4.61 -12.78
CA GLN A 12 -18.84 -4.52 -12.03
C GLN A 12 -18.63 -3.89 -10.66
N MET A 13 -17.54 -4.22 -9.97
CA MET A 13 -17.16 -3.64 -8.70
C MET A 13 -16.90 -2.13 -8.82
N LEU A 14 -16.07 -1.73 -9.79
CA LEU A 14 -15.78 -0.31 -10.06
C LEU A 14 -17.08 0.45 -10.41
N ARG A 15 -17.93 -0.14 -11.25
CA ARG A 15 -19.24 0.43 -11.62
C ARG A 15 -20.12 0.64 -10.40
N HIS A 16 -20.12 -0.32 -9.46
CA HIS A 16 -20.85 -0.19 -8.20
C HIS A 16 -20.33 0.98 -7.37
N PHE A 17 -19.02 1.08 -7.13
CA PHE A 17 -18.43 2.14 -6.32
C PHE A 17 -18.59 3.53 -6.94
N ILE A 18 -18.40 3.66 -8.27
CA ILE A 18 -18.66 4.91 -8.99
C ILE A 18 -20.13 5.32 -8.84
N LYS A 19 -21.08 4.41 -9.02
CA LYS A 19 -22.51 4.71 -8.84
C LYS A 19 -22.88 5.05 -7.40
N LYS A 20 -22.23 4.44 -6.42
CA LYS A 20 -22.49 4.66 -4.99
C LYS A 20 -22.20 6.11 -4.57
N VAL A 21 -21.19 6.75 -5.18
CA VAL A 21 -20.79 8.13 -4.85
C VAL A 21 -21.44 9.19 -5.74
N HIS A 22 -22.11 8.80 -6.84
CA HIS A 22 -22.80 9.72 -7.74
C HIS A 22 -24.32 9.62 -7.63
N HIS A 23 -24.97 10.70 -7.20
CA HIS A 23 -26.45 10.78 -7.14
C HIS A 23 -27.12 10.85 -8.52
N ASN A 24 -26.41 11.30 -9.56
CA ASN A 24 -26.92 11.38 -10.92
C ASN A 24 -26.51 10.13 -11.72
N ARG A 25 -27.50 9.35 -12.18
CA ARG A 25 -27.29 8.15 -13.00
C ARG A 25 -26.64 8.43 -14.36
N PHE A 26 -26.62 9.68 -14.81
CA PHE A 26 -26.00 10.13 -16.06
C PHE A 26 -24.61 10.77 -15.87
N ALA A 27 -24.06 10.75 -14.66
CA ALA A 27 -22.72 11.26 -14.41
C ALA A 27 -21.67 10.31 -15.01
N HIS A 28 -20.79 10.87 -15.85
CA HIS A 28 -19.60 10.20 -16.36
C HIS A 28 -18.37 10.94 -15.80
N PRO A 29 -17.89 10.56 -14.60
CA PRO A 29 -16.83 11.28 -13.91
C PRO A 29 -15.47 11.05 -14.55
N ARG A 30 -14.50 11.91 -14.21
CA ARG A 30 -13.09 11.59 -14.36
C ARG A 30 -12.67 10.76 -13.16
N VAL A 31 -11.90 9.70 -13.39
CA VAL A 31 -11.45 8.79 -12.34
C VAL A 31 -9.93 8.70 -12.40
N VAL A 32 -9.28 8.78 -11.25
CA VAL A 32 -7.87 8.42 -11.08
C VAL A 32 -7.83 7.09 -10.36
N VAL A 33 -7.05 6.16 -10.88
CA VAL A 33 -6.86 4.82 -10.32
C VAL A 33 -5.38 4.64 -9.99
N CYS A 34 -5.11 4.17 -8.79
CA CYS A 34 -3.75 3.86 -8.38
C CYS A 34 -3.34 2.50 -8.92
N VAL A 35 -2.08 2.36 -9.34
CA VAL A 35 -1.51 1.10 -9.79
C VAL A 35 -0.13 0.89 -9.14
N PRO A 36 0.28 -0.35 -8.84
CA PRO A 36 1.61 -0.64 -8.32
C PRO A 36 2.72 -0.07 -9.20
N SER A 37 3.87 0.31 -8.66
CA SER A 37 4.98 0.84 -9.47
C SER A 37 5.53 -0.21 -10.45
N GLY A 38 5.43 -1.49 -10.08
CA GLY A 38 5.86 -2.63 -10.90
C GLY A 38 4.85 -3.12 -11.95
N VAL A 39 3.73 -2.42 -12.14
CA VAL A 39 2.66 -2.85 -13.04
C VAL A 39 3.10 -2.87 -14.51
N THR A 40 2.70 -3.91 -15.25
CA THR A 40 3.00 -4.05 -16.68
C THR A 40 2.09 -3.17 -17.54
N ASN A 41 2.51 -2.87 -18.78
CA ASN A 41 1.66 -2.11 -19.72
C ASN A 41 0.33 -2.81 -20.05
N VAL A 42 0.28 -4.14 -19.98
CA VAL A 42 -0.96 -4.91 -20.20
C VAL A 42 -1.91 -4.70 -19.02
N GLU A 43 -1.41 -4.79 -17.80
CA GLU A 43 -2.20 -4.55 -16.59
C GLU A 43 -2.65 -3.08 -16.49
N LYS A 44 -1.81 -2.10 -16.82
CA LYS A 44 -2.21 -0.68 -16.90
C LYS A 44 -3.40 -0.49 -17.85
N ARG A 45 -3.34 -1.08 -19.05
CA ARG A 45 -4.45 -1.02 -20.02
C ARG A 45 -5.70 -1.70 -19.50
N ALA A 46 -5.58 -2.86 -18.86
CA ALA A 46 -6.72 -3.55 -18.27
C ALA A 46 -7.42 -2.68 -17.21
N VAL A 47 -6.65 -1.98 -16.36
CA VAL A 47 -7.21 -1.05 -15.35
C VAL A 47 -7.90 0.14 -16.01
N GLU A 48 -7.30 0.75 -17.03
CA GLU A 48 -7.91 1.85 -17.79
C GLU A 48 -9.22 1.41 -18.46
N GLU A 49 -9.20 0.28 -19.16
CA GLU A 49 -10.36 -0.28 -19.85
C GLU A 49 -11.48 -0.63 -18.87
N ALA A 50 -11.18 -1.31 -17.76
CA ALA A 50 -12.17 -1.64 -16.73
C ALA A 50 -12.80 -0.36 -16.16
N THR A 51 -12.00 0.69 -15.93
CA THR A 51 -12.46 1.97 -15.38
C THR A 51 -13.36 2.73 -16.37
N LEU A 52 -13.00 2.74 -17.65
CA LEU A 52 -13.81 3.35 -18.71
C LEU A 52 -15.13 2.58 -18.90
N SER A 53 -15.06 1.24 -18.99
CA SER A 53 -16.23 0.37 -19.10
C SER A 53 -17.17 0.51 -17.91
N ALA A 54 -16.63 0.71 -16.70
CA ALA A 54 -17.41 0.97 -15.48
C ALA A 54 -18.22 2.28 -15.54
N GLY A 55 -17.90 3.21 -16.45
CA GLY A 55 -18.68 4.42 -16.73
C GLY A 55 -17.91 5.73 -16.57
N ALA A 56 -16.60 5.68 -16.35
CA ALA A 56 -15.76 6.88 -16.32
C ALA A 56 -15.68 7.54 -17.71
N ARG A 57 -15.66 8.88 -17.75
CA ARG A 57 -15.38 9.65 -18.97
C ARG A 57 -13.90 9.59 -19.34
N HIS A 58 -13.04 9.63 -18.33
CA HIS A 58 -11.59 9.50 -18.47
C HIS A 58 -11.07 8.69 -17.29
N ALA A 59 -10.15 7.77 -17.57
CA ALA A 59 -9.36 7.06 -16.58
C ALA A 59 -7.93 7.60 -16.63
N TYR A 60 -7.40 7.99 -15.47
CA TYR A 60 -6.01 8.38 -15.28
C TYR A 60 -5.37 7.37 -14.34
N LEU A 61 -4.12 7.04 -14.59
CA LEU A 61 -3.34 6.19 -13.69
C LEU A 61 -2.35 7.05 -12.90
N ILE A 62 -2.15 6.69 -11.65
CA ILE A 62 -1.08 7.21 -10.79
C ILE A 62 -0.38 6.03 -10.12
N GLU A 63 0.94 6.09 -10.01
CA GLU A 63 1.69 5.13 -9.23
C GLU A 63 1.28 5.21 -7.75
N GLU A 64 0.93 4.07 -7.18
CA GLU A 64 0.53 3.92 -5.77
C GLU A 64 1.52 4.58 -4.78
N PRO A 65 2.85 4.36 -4.86
CA PRO A 65 3.77 5.04 -3.95
C PRO A 65 3.77 6.57 -4.11
N MET A 66 3.53 7.11 -5.31
CA MET A 66 3.39 8.55 -5.51
C MET A 66 2.10 9.07 -4.87
N ALA A 67 0.98 8.36 -5.05
CA ALA A 67 -0.28 8.70 -4.40
C ALA A 67 -0.15 8.63 -2.88
N ALA A 68 0.49 7.59 -2.34
CA ALA A 68 0.77 7.46 -0.91
C ALA A 68 1.60 8.64 -0.40
N ALA A 69 2.68 9.02 -1.09
CA ALA A 69 3.54 10.15 -0.70
C ALA A 69 2.79 11.51 -0.68
N ILE A 70 1.96 11.79 -1.69
CA ILE A 70 1.11 12.99 -1.73
C ILE A 70 0.10 12.97 -0.58
N GLY A 71 -0.50 11.80 -0.33
CA GLY A 71 -1.49 11.59 0.71
C GLY A 71 -0.95 11.70 2.13
N SER A 72 0.30 11.27 2.34
CA SER A 72 1.01 11.37 3.63
C SER A 72 1.62 12.76 3.87
N GLY A 73 1.52 13.68 2.89
CA GLY A 73 2.02 15.06 3.02
C GLY A 73 3.53 15.20 2.84
N LEU A 74 4.19 14.23 2.20
CA LEU A 74 5.61 14.39 1.84
C LEU A 74 5.76 15.50 0.77
N PRO A 75 6.88 16.25 0.79
CA PRO A 75 7.13 17.32 -0.16
C PRO A 75 7.59 16.78 -1.53
N THR A 76 6.69 16.06 -2.21
CA THR A 76 7.01 15.32 -3.45
C THR A 76 7.50 16.22 -4.58
N GLY A 77 7.06 17.49 -4.64
CA GLY A 77 7.44 18.46 -5.66
C GLY A 77 8.76 19.21 -5.39
N GLU A 78 9.36 19.05 -4.20
CA GLU A 78 10.59 19.74 -3.83
C GLU A 78 11.84 18.99 -4.32
N PRO A 79 12.99 19.68 -4.50
CA PRO A 79 14.28 19.05 -4.80
C PRO A 79 14.89 18.40 -3.55
N THR A 80 14.12 17.55 -2.88
CA THR A 80 14.54 16.79 -1.71
C THR A 80 14.13 15.33 -1.86
N GLY A 81 14.92 14.41 -1.30
CA GLY A 81 14.59 12.98 -1.24
C GLY A 81 13.53 12.70 -0.19
N SER A 82 12.39 12.15 -0.60
CA SER A 82 11.33 11.67 0.29
C SER A 82 11.12 10.18 0.10
N MET A 83 11.30 9.38 1.15
CA MET A 83 11.07 7.93 1.09
C MET A 83 9.69 7.56 1.66
N ILE A 84 8.95 6.77 0.91
CA ILE A 84 7.63 6.22 1.26
C ILE A 84 7.68 4.69 1.18
N VAL A 85 7.07 4.03 2.15
CA VAL A 85 6.87 2.59 2.22
C VAL A 85 5.38 2.36 2.44
N ASP A 86 4.67 1.99 1.39
CA ASP A 86 3.23 1.73 1.42
C ASP A 86 2.97 0.22 1.44
N ILE A 87 2.34 -0.27 2.51
CA ILE A 87 2.10 -1.71 2.74
C ILE A 87 0.61 -1.96 2.65
N GLY A 88 0.17 -2.47 1.50
CA GLY A 88 -1.20 -2.83 1.23
C GLY A 88 -1.54 -4.26 1.65
N GLY A 89 -2.68 -4.76 1.16
CA GLY A 89 -3.07 -6.16 1.32
C GLY A 89 -2.14 -7.10 0.55
N GLY A 90 -1.99 -6.88 -0.77
CA GLY A 90 -1.27 -7.82 -1.63
C GLY A 90 0.12 -7.37 -2.11
N THR A 91 0.56 -6.17 -1.72
CA THR A 91 1.84 -5.59 -2.16
C THR A 91 2.44 -4.66 -1.12
N THR A 92 3.75 -4.52 -1.17
CA THR A 92 4.51 -3.44 -0.52
C THR A 92 5.22 -2.64 -1.59
N GLU A 93 4.99 -1.33 -1.60
CA GLU A 93 5.61 -0.38 -2.51
C GLU A 93 6.61 0.49 -1.74
N VAL A 94 7.88 0.41 -2.09
CA VAL A 94 8.93 1.26 -1.53
C VAL A 94 9.40 2.22 -2.61
N ALA A 95 9.40 3.51 -2.35
CA ALA A 95 9.86 4.49 -3.33
C ALA A 95 10.58 5.68 -2.70
N VAL A 96 11.48 6.26 -3.49
CA VAL A 96 12.07 7.58 -3.24
C VAL A 96 11.55 8.55 -4.29
N VAL A 97 10.97 9.65 -3.82
CA VAL A 97 10.32 10.69 -4.63
C VAL A 97 11.10 11.99 -4.51
N SER A 98 11.25 12.70 -5.63
CA SER A 98 11.80 14.07 -5.67
C SER A 98 11.33 14.78 -6.95
N LEU A 99 11.16 16.10 -6.92
CA LEU A 99 10.80 16.92 -8.09
C LEU A 99 9.54 16.42 -8.85
N GLY A 100 8.57 15.88 -8.13
CA GLY A 100 7.31 15.35 -8.67
C GLY A 100 7.45 14.01 -9.39
N GLY A 101 8.61 13.36 -9.31
CA GLY A 101 8.88 12.07 -9.95
C GLY A 101 9.38 11.02 -8.97
N ILE A 102 9.17 9.75 -9.32
CA ILE A 102 9.78 8.63 -8.61
C ILE A 102 11.21 8.44 -9.15
N VAL A 103 12.19 8.49 -8.26
CA VAL A 103 13.62 8.33 -8.57
C VAL A 103 14.02 6.87 -8.51
N VAL A 104 13.59 6.18 -7.44
CA VAL A 104 13.78 4.74 -7.23
C VAL A 104 12.48 4.16 -6.74
N ALA A 105 12.10 2.99 -7.26
CA ALA A 105 10.94 2.24 -6.80
C ALA A 105 11.28 0.75 -6.69
N HIS A 106 10.66 0.09 -5.73
CA HIS A 106 10.64 -1.35 -5.60
C HIS A 106 9.24 -1.80 -5.19
N SER A 107 8.71 -2.78 -5.93
CA SER A 107 7.40 -3.39 -5.68
C SER A 107 7.61 -4.86 -5.32
N LEU A 108 7.06 -5.26 -4.18
CA LEU A 108 7.13 -6.60 -3.62
C LEU A 108 5.70 -7.15 -3.52
N ARG A 109 5.47 -8.40 -3.96
CA ARG A 109 4.19 -9.11 -3.78
C ARG A 109 4.10 -9.74 -2.39
N VAL A 110 4.23 -8.90 -1.37
CA VAL A 110 4.13 -9.25 0.04
C VAL A 110 3.45 -8.07 0.73
N GLY A 111 2.36 -8.34 1.41
CA GLY A 111 1.62 -7.37 2.23
C GLY A 111 0.85 -8.08 3.34
N GLY A 112 -0.33 -7.55 3.66
CA GLY A 112 -1.22 -8.15 4.64
C GLY A 112 -1.66 -9.59 4.34
N ASP A 113 -1.82 -9.96 3.06
CA ASP A 113 -2.29 -11.28 2.63
C ASP A 113 -1.23 -12.35 2.95
N GLU A 114 0.03 -12.09 2.63
CA GLU A 114 1.16 -12.98 2.94
C GLU A 114 1.42 -13.08 4.45
N MET A 115 1.16 -12.02 5.21
CA MET A 115 1.19 -12.07 6.68
C MET A 115 0.12 -13.02 7.23
N ASP A 116 -1.09 -12.99 6.68
CA ASP A 116 -2.18 -13.91 7.09
C ASP A 116 -1.84 -15.35 6.75
N GLU A 117 -1.31 -15.59 5.54
CA GLU A 117 -0.82 -16.91 5.13
C GLU A 117 0.29 -17.43 6.03
N ALA A 118 1.24 -16.57 6.44
CA ALA A 118 2.31 -16.96 7.35
C ALA A 118 1.75 -17.42 8.71
N ILE A 119 0.75 -16.72 9.24
CA ILE A 119 0.04 -17.11 10.47
C ILE A 119 -0.71 -18.44 10.30
N ILE A 120 -1.45 -18.63 9.19
CA ILE A 120 -2.16 -19.89 8.90
C ILE A 120 -1.17 -21.05 8.87
N ASN A 121 -0.04 -20.87 8.18
CA ASN A 121 0.98 -21.89 8.02
C ASN A 121 1.68 -22.23 9.34
N TYR A 122 1.97 -21.23 10.18
CA TYR A 122 2.50 -21.44 11.53
C TYR A 122 1.54 -22.30 12.37
N VAL A 123 0.27 -21.91 12.47
CA VAL A 123 -0.74 -22.64 13.27
C VAL A 123 -0.94 -24.07 12.75
N LYS A 124 -0.96 -24.25 11.43
CA LYS A 124 -1.07 -25.56 10.80
C LYS A 124 0.13 -26.45 11.09
N ARG A 125 1.35 -25.90 11.03
CA ARG A 125 2.60 -26.65 11.22
C ARG A 125 2.80 -27.03 12.68
N ASP A 126 2.67 -26.08 13.59
CA ASP A 126 3.05 -26.20 15.00
C ASP A 126 1.93 -26.81 15.86
N TYR A 127 0.66 -26.49 15.55
CA TYR A 127 -0.49 -26.94 16.33
C TYR A 127 -1.36 -28.00 15.65
N LYS A 128 -1.10 -28.29 14.37
CA LYS A 128 -1.96 -29.16 13.54
C LYS A 128 -3.42 -28.69 13.51
N ILE A 129 -3.62 -27.38 13.55
CA ILE A 129 -4.95 -26.76 13.47
C ILE A 129 -5.04 -26.00 12.14
N LEU A 130 -6.16 -26.18 11.44
CA LEU A 130 -6.50 -25.41 10.26
C LEU A 130 -7.40 -24.24 10.65
N ILE A 131 -7.00 -23.04 10.27
CA ILE A 131 -7.79 -21.80 10.36
C ILE A 131 -7.94 -21.18 8.98
N GLY A 132 -8.92 -20.29 8.81
CA GLY A 132 -9.12 -19.52 7.58
C GLY A 132 -8.49 -18.13 7.66
N HIS A 133 -8.44 -17.43 6.52
CA HIS A 133 -7.89 -16.08 6.41
C HIS A 133 -8.47 -15.10 7.42
N GLN A 134 -9.80 -15.06 7.58
CA GLN A 134 -10.44 -14.12 8.50
C GLN A 134 -9.93 -14.29 9.94
N THR A 135 -9.77 -15.53 10.41
CA THR A 135 -9.23 -15.80 11.75
C THR A 135 -7.75 -15.42 11.87
N ALA A 136 -6.97 -15.60 10.80
CA ALA A 136 -5.58 -15.18 10.78
C ALA A 136 -5.43 -13.65 10.77
N GLU A 137 -6.27 -12.95 10.00
CA GLU A 137 -6.31 -11.50 9.94
C GLU A 137 -6.77 -10.90 11.29
N GLU A 138 -7.82 -11.45 11.91
CA GLU A 138 -8.26 -11.07 13.25
C GLU A 138 -7.12 -11.23 14.26
N LEU A 139 -6.38 -12.34 14.21
CA LEU A 139 -5.23 -12.59 15.07
C LEU A 139 -4.09 -11.60 14.82
N LYS A 140 -3.79 -11.30 13.54
CA LYS A 140 -2.79 -10.31 13.11
C LYS A 140 -3.12 -8.92 13.66
N LEU A 141 -4.38 -8.51 13.55
CA LEU A 141 -4.85 -7.21 14.05
C LEU A 141 -4.87 -7.13 15.57
N GLU A 142 -5.19 -8.23 16.27
CA GLU A 142 -5.31 -8.24 17.73
C GLU A 142 -3.96 -8.30 18.44
N ILE A 143 -3.05 -9.17 18.01
CA ILE A 143 -1.79 -9.44 18.73
C ILE A 143 -0.55 -9.53 17.81
N GLY A 144 -0.67 -9.22 16.52
CA GLY A 144 0.47 -9.19 15.60
C GLY A 144 1.49 -8.11 15.97
N SER A 145 2.77 -8.46 15.91
CA SER A 145 3.87 -7.51 16.11
C SER A 145 5.06 -7.84 15.21
N ALA A 146 5.78 -6.80 14.78
CA ALA A 146 7.02 -6.90 14.00
C ALA A 146 8.29 -6.73 14.87
N PHE A 147 8.12 -6.32 16.13
CA PHE A 147 9.20 -6.10 17.09
C PHE A 147 8.81 -6.58 18.49
N ALA A 148 9.79 -6.76 19.36
CA ALA A 148 9.56 -7.20 20.73
C ALA A 148 8.72 -6.16 21.50
N MET A 149 7.69 -6.63 22.20
CA MET A 149 6.81 -5.76 22.98
C MET A 149 7.21 -5.77 24.46
N GLY A 150 6.94 -4.68 25.18
CA GLY A 150 7.20 -4.62 26.62
C GLY A 150 6.38 -5.64 27.43
N GLN A 151 5.17 -5.98 26.94
CA GLN A 151 4.34 -7.05 27.48
C GLN A 151 3.71 -7.82 26.32
N GLU A 152 3.94 -9.13 26.28
CA GLU A 152 3.32 -10.01 25.28
C GLU A 152 1.82 -10.18 25.56
N ALA A 153 1.02 -10.12 24.49
CA ALA A 153 -0.42 -10.31 24.49
C ALA A 153 -0.77 -11.77 24.18
N LYS A 154 -2.03 -12.14 24.41
CA LYS A 154 -2.59 -13.45 24.08
C LYS A 154 -3.95 -13.29 23.45
N ALA A 155 -4.24 -14.11 22.45
CA ALA A 155 -5.55 -14.18 21.82
C ALA A 155 -5.97 -15.64 21.63
N GLU A 156 -7.28 -15.86 21.66
CA GLU A 156 -7.87 -17.19 21.47
C GLU A 156 -8.43 -17.30 20.06
N ILE A 157 -8.05 -18.37 19.35
CA ILE A 157 -8.58 -18.70 18.04
C ILE A 157 -9.26 -20.06 18.05
N ARG A 158 -10.21 -20.24 17.13
CA ARG A 158 -10.89 -21.51 16.90
C ARG A 158 -10.60 -22.02 15.50
N GLY A 159 -10.22 -23.29 15.40
CA GLY A 159 -9.96 -23.94 14.13
C GLY A 159 -10.39 -25.39 14.12
N ARG A 160 -10.07 -26.08 13.03
CA ARG A 160 -10.29 -27.52 12.87
C ARG A 160 -9.00 -28.25 13.19
N ASP A 161 -9.02 -29.11 14.20
CA ASP A 161 -7.89 -29.99 14.49
C ASP A 161 -7.74 -31.00 13.34
N LEU A 162 -6.56 -31.07 12.73
CA LEU A 162 -6.29 -31.90 11.56
C LEU A 162 -6.11 -33.38 11.90
N VAL A 163 -5.88 -33.71 13.18
CA VAL A 163 -5.75 -35.09 13.65
C VAL A 163 -7.11 -35.69 13.91
N THR A 164 -7.97 -34.96 14.63
CA THR A 164 -9.30 -35.46 15.04
C THR A 164 -10.42 -35.05 14.10
N GLY A 165 -10.22 -34.00 13.30
CA GLY A 165 -11.24 -33.39 12.44
C GLY A 165 -12.25 -32.50 13.17
N LEU A 166 -12.15 -32.37 14.49
CA LEU A 166 -13.12 -31.65 15.34
C LEU A 166 -12.71 -30.18 15.57
N PRO A 167 -13.67 -29.29 15.89
CA PRO A 167 -13.34 -27.93 16.31
C PRO A 167 -12.50 -27.93 17.58
N LYS A 168 -11.43 -27.14 17.59
CA LYS A 168 -10.51 -26.97 18.72
C LYS A 168 -10.18 -25.50 18.92
N THR A 169 -10.02 -25.13 20.18
CA THR A 169 -9.62 -23.80 20.61
C THR A 169 -8.12 -23.80 20.93
N LEU A 170 -7.42 -22.75 20.51
CA LEU A 170 -5.99 -22.54 20.75
C LEU A 170 -5.78 -21.11 21.24
N VAL A 171 -4.92 -20.95 22.25
CA VAL A 171 -4.46 -19.64 22.69
C VAL A 171 -3.06 -19.42 22.17
N LEU A 172 -2.84 -18.34 21.43
CA LEU A 172 -1.55 -17.94 20.89
C LEU A 172 -1.05 -16.68 21.59
N THR A 173 0.26 -16.55 21.71
CA THR A 173 0.93 -15.35 22.19
C THR A 173 1.38 -14.46 21.04
N SER A 174 1.56 -13.16 21.30
CA SER A 174 2.11 -12.24 20.31
C SER A 174 3.54 -12.57 19.89
N GLU A 175 4.31 -13.26 20.74
CA GLU A 175 5.65 -13.76 20.39
C GLU A 175 5.57 -14.85 19.31
N GLU A 176 4.63 -15.77 19.41
CA GLU A 176 4.41 -16.80 18.39
C GLU A 176 3.90 -16.22 17.08
N VAL A 177 2.99 -15.24 17.16
CA VAL A 177 2.52 -14.53 15.96
C VAL A 177 3.67 -13.75 15.33
N ARG A 178 4.53 -13.10 16.12
CA ARG A 178 5.73 -12.42 15.62
C ARG A 178 6.71 -13.37 14.95
N GLU A 179 6.90 -14.57 15.49
CA GLU A 179 7.71 -15.62 14.84
C GLU A 179 7.08 -16.07 13.52
N ALA A 180 5.77 -16.24 13.46
CA ALA A 180 5.06 -16.54 12.22
C ALA A 180 5.27 -15.45 11.16
N LEU A 181 5.22 -14.18 11.57
CA LEU A 181 5.35 -13.01 10.70
C LEU A 181 6.80 -12.67 10.31
N LYS A 182 7.79 -13.39 10.84
CA LYS A 182 9.21 -13.06 10.65
C LYS A 182 9.61 -12.98 9.18
N GLU A 183 9.24 -13.98 8.38
CA GLU A 183 9.59 -14.05 6.96
C GLU A 183 9.02 -12.88 6.14
N PRO A 184 7.69 -12.60 6.13
CA PRO A 184 7.16 -11.47 5.36
C PRO A 184 7.67 -10.12 5.86
N VAL A 185 7.89 -9.94 7.17
CA VAL A 185 8.47 -8.71 7.72
C VAL A 185 9.92 -8.53 7.28
N ASP A 186 10.74 -9.58 7.29
CA ASP A 186 12.13 -9.52 6.81
C ASP A 186 12.18 -9.13 5.32
N GLN A 187 11.28 -9.66 4.49
CA GLN A 187 11.19 -9.31 3.07
C GLN A 187 10.88 -7.81 2.86
N ILE A 188 10.00 -7.23 3.69
CA ILE A 188 9.69 -5.80 3.67
C ILE A 188 10.92 -4.97 4.08
N VAL A 189 11.61 -5.37 5.16
CA VAL A 189 12.84 -4.70 5.62
C VAL A 189 13.93 -4.74 4.53
N ASP A 190 14.10 -5.89 3.87
CA ASP A 190 15.07 -6.06 2.79
C ASP A 190 14.73 -5.20 1.56
N ALA A 191 13.44 -5.08 1.22
CA ALA A 191 12.98 -4.18 0.16
C ALA A 191 13.31 -2.70 0.45
N VAL A 192 13.17 -2.29 1.71
CA VAL A 192 13.55 -0.94 2.17
C VAL A 192 15.06 -0.72 2.02
N LYS A 193 15.88 -1.64 2.54
CA LYS A 193 17.35 -1.58 2.44
C LYS A 193 17.82 -1.55 0.98
N LEU A 194 17.27 -2.42 0.14
CA LEU A 194 17.59 -2.48 -1.29
C LEU A 194 17.25 -1.17 -2.02
N THR A 195 16.17 -0.50 -1.63
CA THR A 195 15.80 0.78 -2.21
C THR A 195 16.77 1.88 -1.79
N LEU A 196 17.15 1.91 -0.51
CA LEU A 196 18.18 2.83 0.01
C LEU A 196 19.52 2.64 -0.72
N ASP A 197 19.96 1.40 -0.93
CA ASP A 197 21.22 1.08 -1.63
C ASP A 197 21.26 1.58 -3.08
N LYS A 198 20.10 1.66 -3.74
CA LYS A 198 19.96 2.17 -5.11
C LYS A 198 19.74 3.67 -5.17
N THR A 199 19.50 4.32 -4.04
CA THR A 199 19.17 5.74 -3.97
C THR A 199 20.44 6.57 -4.19
N PRO A 200 20.41 7.60 -5.06
CA PRO A 200 21.53 8.51 -5.23
C PRO A 200 21.98 9.13 -3.90
N PRO A 201 23.30 9.26 -3.63
CA PRO A 201 23.81 9.72 -2.33
C PRO A 201 23.22 11.05 -1.86
N GLU A 202 22.96 11.98 -2.77
CA GLU A 202 22.36 13.28 -2.48
C GLU A 202 20.94 13.16 -1.89
N LEU A 203 20.13 12.22 -2.37
CA LEU A 203 18.78 11.97 -1.84
C LEU A 203 18.81 11.06 -0.61
N ALA A 204 19.78 10.16 -0.53
CA ALA A 204 19.96 9.30 0.63
C ALA A 204 20.26 10.13 1.89
N SER A 205 21.04 11.22 1.77
CA SER A 205 21.30 12.16 2.86
C SER A 205 20.01 12.82 3.37
N ASP A 206 19.12 13.24 2.46
CA ASP A 206 17.84 13.82 2.86
C ASP A 206 16.95 12.82 3.63
N ILE A 207 16.96 11.56 3.19
CA ILE A 207 16.19 10.48 3.83
C ILE A 207 16.78 10.12 5.20
N MET A 208 18.11 10.15 5.36
CA MET A 208 18.76 9.96 6.66
C MET A 208 18.30 11.01 7.69
N ASP A 209 18.12 12.25 7.26
CA ASP A 209 17.71 13.35 8.13
C ASP A 209 16.19 13.36 8.39
N ARG A 210 15.37 13.14 7.36
CA ARG A 210 13.90 13.23 7.44
C ARG A 210 13.21 11.93 7.83
N GLY A 211 13.87 10.80 7.60
CA GLY A 211 13.36 9.47 7.85
C GLY A 211 12.50 8.88 6.73
N ILE A 212 11.97 7.70 7.04
CA ILE A 212 11.12 6.88 6.18
C ILE A 212 9.66 7.10 6.61
N MET A 213 8.77 7.36 5.65
CA MET A 213 7.33 7.42 5.89
C MET A 213 6.69 6.06 5.60
N LEU A 214 5.89 5.54 6.53
CA LEU A 214 5.08 4.33 6.39
C LEU A 214 3.62 4.72 6.09
N ALA A 215 3.02 4.04 5.12
CA ALA A 215 1.60 4.16 4.76
C ALA A 215 0.99 2.78 4.49
N GLY A 216 -0.32 2.75 4.25
CA GLY A 216 -1.07 1.52 3.98
C GLY A 216 -1.52 0.80 5.26
N GLY A 217 -2.35 -0.22 5.09
CA GLY A 217 -2.91 -0.97 6.22
C GLY A 217 -1.86 -1.77 6.98
N GLY A 218 -0.85 -2.31 6.29
CA GLY A 218 0.24 -3.07 6.91
C GLY A 218 1.18 -2.21 7.76
N ALA A 219 1.21 -0.88 7.57
CA ALA A 219 1.94 0.04 8.44
C ALA A 219 1.43 0.04 9.90
N LEU A 220 0.22 -0.49 10.14
CA LEU A 220 -0.39 -0.59 11.47
C LEU A 220 0.08 -1.81 12.27
N LEU A 221 0.91 -2.68 11.69
CA LEU A 221 1.50 -3.80 12.43
C LEU A 221 2.37 -3.28 13.57
N ASN A 222 2.08 -3.73 14.80
CA ASN A 222 2.69 -3.17 16.00
C ASN A 222 4.22 -3.30 15.98
N GLY A 223 4.93 -2.20 16.23
CA GLY A 223 6.39 -2.16 16.24
C GLY A 223 7.06 -2.27 14.87
N LEU A 224 6.32 -2.15 13.76
CA LEU A 224 6.94 -2.19 12.43
C LEU A 224 7.86 -0.98 12.17
N ASP A 225 7.49 0.19 12.65
CA ASP A 225 8.32 1.39 12.62
C ASP A 225 9.58 1.23 13.48
N GLU A 226 9.45 0.63 14.68
CA GLU A 226 10.58 0.29 15.55
C GLU A 226 11.51 -0.74 14.88
N ARG A 227 10.93 -1.77 14.25
CA ARG A 227 11.68 -2.78 13.52
C ARG A 227 12.48 -2.16 12.38
N LEU A 228 11.85 -1.34 11.55
CA LEU A 228 12.52 -0.65 10.44
C LEU A 228 13.58 0.32 10.96
N ARG A 229 13.32 1.05 12.04
CA ARG A 229 14.29 1.96 12.68
C ARG A 229 15.52 1.20 13.18
N PHE A 230 15.32 0.04 13.80
CA PHE A 230 16.40 -0.83 14.26
C PHE A 230 17.28 -1.32 13.11
N ASP A 231 16.65 -1.78 12.03
CA ASP A 231 17.35 -2.37 10.89
C ASP A 231 18.01 -1.34 9.96
N THR A 232 17.40 -0.17 9.78
CA THR A 232 17.89 0.88 8.86
C THR A 232 18.70 1.96 9.55
N HIS A 233 18.60 2.08 10.88
CA HIS A 233 19.19 3.16 11.68
C HIS A 233 18.69 4.56 11.28
N MET A 234 17.52 4.65 10.63
CA MET A 234 16.89 5.89 10.21
C MET A 234 15.62 6.18 11.01
N PRO A 235 15.22 7.46 11.18
CA PRO A 235 13.90 7.78 11.69
C PRO A 235 12.82 7.11 10.82
N VAL A 236 11.76 6.61 11.46
CA VAL A 236 10.62 6.01 10.77
C VAL A 236 9.37 6.60 11.38
N HIS A 237 8.47 7.06 10.50
CA HIS A 237 7.23 7.74 10.84
C HIS A 237 6.06 7.01 10.18
N VAL A 238 4.99 6.78 10.93
CA VAL A 238 3.73 6.29 10.35
C VAL A 238 2.89 7.51 9.96
N ALA A 239 2.34 7.49 8.75
CA ALA A 239 1.44 8.55 8.29
C ALA A 239 0.24 8.69 9.24
N GLU A 240 -0.29 9.90 9.40
CA GLU A 240 -1.39 10.18 10.33
C GLU A 240 -2.66 9.36 10.00
N SER A 241 -2.90 9.09 8.72
CA SER A 241 -4.04 8.30 8.25
C SER A 241 -3.57 7.30 7.18
N PRO A 242 -2.85 6.24 7.58
CA PRO A 242 -2.10 5.41 6.64
C PRO A 242 -3.02 4.63 5.70
N LEU A 243 -4.23 4.27 6.15
CA LEU A 243 -5.25 3.58 5.35
C LEU A 243 -5.84 4.44 4.22
N THR A 244 -5.78 5.77 4.33
CA THR A 244 -6.43 6.68 3.37
C THR A 244 -5.45 7.48 2.53
N CYS A 245 -4.14 7.39 2.79
CA CYS A 245 -3.10 8.13 2.08
C CYS A 245 -3.23 8.00 0.56
N VAL A 246 -3.28 6.78 0.02
CA VAL A 246 -3.38 6.52 -1.42
C VAL A 246 -4.60 7.20 -2.04
N ALA A 247 -5.79 7.03 -1.44
CA ALA A 247 -7.03 7.62 -1.95
C ALA A 247 -7.01 9.17 -1.89
N ILE A 248 -6.49 9.75 -0.80
CA ILE A 248 -6.36 11.20 -0.62
C ILE A 248 -5.36 11.76 -1.64
N GLY A 249 -4.20 11.12 -1.82
CA GLY A 249 -3.18 11.57 -2.76
C GLY A 249 -3.62 11.46 -4.22
N ALA A 250 -4.34 10.40 -4.58
CA ALA A 250 -4.97 10.26 -5.89
C ALA A 250 -6.01 11.36 -6.17
N GLY A 251 -6.78 11.75 -5.16
CA GLY A 251 -7.71 12.87 -5.25
C GLY A 251 -6.99 14.21 -5.47
N ARG A 252 -5.94 14.48 -4.68
CA ARG A 252 -5.13 15.71 -4.77
C ARG A 252 -4.38 15.84 -6.10
N SER A 253 -3.85 14.74 -6.63
CA SER A 253 -3.14 14.77 -7.92
C SER A 253 -4.04 15.19 -9.10
N LEU A 254 -5.35 14.89 -9.01
CA LEU A 254 -6.33 15.34 -10.00
C LEU A 254 -6.47 16.87 -10.02
N GLU A 255 -6.43 17.53 -8.84
CA GLU A 255 -6.55 18.99 -8.70
C GLU A 255 -5.35 19.71 -9.32
N GLU A 256 -4.15 19.15 -9.15
CA GLU A 256 -2.92 19.66 -9.77
C GLU A 256 -2.95 19.48 -11.29
N TYR A 257 -3.42 18.33 -11.79
CA TYR A 257 -3.59 18.09 -13.21
C TYR A 257 -4.54 19.11 -13.86
N GLU A 258 -5.63 19.48 -13.18
CA GLU A 258 -6.52 20.56 -13.64
C GLU A 258 -5.82 21.90 -13.71
N THR A 259 -5.03 22.23 -12.70
CA THR A 259 -4.28 23.49 -12.64
C THR A 259 -3.27 23.59 -13.79
N ILE A 260 -2.57 22.51 -14.09
CA ILE A 260 -1.63 22.42 -15.20
C ILE A 260 -2.35 22.53 -16.55
N GLN A 261 -3.46 21.80 -16.76
CA GLN A 261 -4.19 21.89 -18.03
C GLN A 261 -4.83 23.27 -18.25
N ARG A 262 -5.42 23.89 -17.22
CA ARG A 262 -6.00 25.24 -17.31
C ARG A 262 -4.92 26.28 -17.62
N SER A 263 -3.75 26.18 -17.00
CA SER A 263 -2.64 27.10 -17.28
C SER A 263 -2.09 26.94 -18.71
N GLN A 264 -1.98 25.72 -19.22
CA GLN A 264 -1.57 25.45 -20.61
C GLN A 264 -2.61 25.92 -21.64
N GLN A 265 -3.91 25.75 -21.36
CA GLN A 265 -4.97 26.30 -22.21
C GLN A 265 -4.99 27.83 -22.22
N THR A 266 -4.72 28.46 -21.07
CA THR A 266 -4.62 29.92 -20.95
C THR A 266 -3.42 30.46 -21.73
N ARG A 267 -2.25 29.80 -21.63
CA ARG A 267 -1.07 30.13 -22.44
C ARG A 267 -1.31 29.95 -23.94
N ARG A 268 -2.01 28.89 -24.35
CA ARG A 268 -2.41 28.65 -25.76
C ARG A 268 -3.42 29.68 -26.28
N ARG A 269 -4.33 30.16 -25.44
CA ARG A 269 -5.26 31.25 -25.80
C ARG A 269 -4.52 32.58 -25.93
N ALA A 270 -3.63 32.91 -25.00
CA ALA A 270 -2.82 34.13 -25.07
C ALA A 270 -1.93 34.17 -26.33
N ALA A 271 -1.34 33.03 -26.72
CA ALA A 271 -0.55 32.90 -27.94
C ALA A 271 -1.36 32.97 -29.25
N ARG A 272 -2.68 32.78 -29.19
CA ARG A 272 -3.58 32.91 -30.36
C ARG A 272 -4.12 34.33 -30.55
N THR A 273 -4.05 35.18 -29.52
CA THR A 273 -4.47 36.59 -29.60
C THR A 273 -3.32 37.52 -30.03
N THR A 274 -2.13 36.97 -30.26
CA THR A 274 -0.91 37.73 -30.63
C THR A 274 -0.57 37.68 -32.13
N TYR A 275 -1.49 37.22 -32.98
CA TYR A 275 -1.40 37.25 -34.44
C TYR A 275 -2.67 37.86 -35.05
#